data_AF-A0A9E3NHP3-F1
#
_entry.id   AF-A0A9E3NHP3-F1
#
_cell.length_a   1.000
_cell.length_b   1.000
_cell.length_c   1.000
_cell.angle_alpha   90.00
_cell.angle_beta   90.00
_cell.angle_gamma   90.00
#
_symmetry.space_group_name_H-M   'P 1'
#
loop_
_entity.id
_entity.type
_entity.pdbx_description
1 polymer ?
#
loop_
_entity_poly.entity_id
_entity_poly.type
_entity_poly.pdbx_seq_one_letter_code
_entity_poly.pdbx_strand_id
1 'polypeptide(L)'
;MSILVLWSCKTYQKLYELRKMEDFNVEVGNNFIKKIQQLPEIHEISIVDTRADGNDFIVNRQLIFLDSNQINQPNYYSYKKRASELKISSDSLQNCLNTFYKIGVNEFNRNEKHLIFPVINKLNSVKGYIYSENETLQLGDTLQANSMRNKSYNYQLVLTRKINTNWFEYYKTLK
;
A
#
# COMPACT_ATOMS: atom_id res chain seq x y z
N MET A 1 22.42 5.60 42.04
CA MET A 1 22.44 6.56 40.92
C MET A 1 21.82 5.84 39.73
N SER A 2 20.56 6.11 39.41
CA SER A 2 19.80 5.34 38.42
C SER A 2 19.79 6.09 37.10
N ILE A 3 20.36 5.48 36.05
CA ILE A 3 20.36 6.03 34.69
C ILE A 3 19.06 5.57 34.03
N LEU A 4 18.13 6.50 33.86
CA LEU A 4 16.92 6.32 33.06
C LEU A 4 17.31 6.45 31.58
N VAL A 5 17.49 5.31 30.91
CA VAL A 5 17.68 5.27 29.45
C VAL A 5 16.30 5.35 28.80
N LEU A 6 15.88 6.55 28.43
CA LEU A 6 14.70 6.75 27.58
C LEU A 6 15.05 6.33 26.15
N TRP A 7 14.65 5.11 25.77
CA TRP A 7 14.61 4.71 24.37
C TRP A 7 13.51 5.52 23.69
N SER A 8 13.89 6.61 23.01
CA SER A 8 12.99 7.24 22.04
C SER A 8 12.87 6.29 20.85
N CYS A 9 11.86 5.43 20.84
CA CYS A 9 11.36 4.89 19.59
C CYS A 9 10.95 6.09 18.74
N LYS A 10 11.69 6.35 17.65
CA LYS A 10 11.21 7.27 16.61
C LYS A 10 9.90 6.69 16.08
N THR A 11 8.78 7.17 16.61
CA THR A 11 7.49 6.99 15.96
C THR A 11 7.60 7.65 14.59
N TYR A 12 7.62 6.84 13.53
CA TYR A 12 7.46 7.29 12.15
C TYR A 12 6.01 7.77 11.97
N GLN A 13 5.70 8.89 12.62
CA GLN A 13 4.54 9.70 12.33
C GLN A 13 5.03 10.80 11.41
N LYS A 14 4.97 10.56 10.10
CA LYS A 14 5.04 11.67 9.16
C LYS A 14 4.05 11.50 8.03
N LEU A 15 3.00 12.30 8.17
CA LEU A 15 2.08 12.74 7.14
C LEU A 15 2.87 13.41 6.01
N TYR A 16 3.12 12.68 4.92
CA TYR A 16 3.48 13.31 3.65
C TYR A 16 2.67 12.68 2.53
N GLU A 17 2.13 13.55 1.68
CA GLU A 17 1.45 13.18 0.44
C GLU A 17 2.56 12.88 -0.58
N LEU A 18 3.12 11.66 -0.56
CA LEU A 18 4.18 11.22 -1.48
C LEU A 18 3.70 11.20 -2.94
N ARG A 19 2.40 10.96 -3.13
CA ARG A 19 1.67 10.94 -4.39
C ARG A 19 0.41 11.76 -4.23
N LYS A 20 -0.02 12.38 -5.31
CA LYS A 20 -1.31 13.07 -5.43
C LYS A 20 -2.29 12.18 -6.20
N MET A 21 -3.59 12.46 -6.05
CA MET A 21 -4.63 11.75 -6.82
C MET A 21 -4.37 11.83 -8.34
N GLU A 22 -3.88 12.98 -8.83
CA GLU A 22 -3.57 13.20 -10.25
C GLU A 22 -2.44 12.31 -10.80
N ASP A 23 -1.62 11.72 -9.94
CA ASP A 23 -0.52 10.83 -10.35
C ASP A 23 -1.03 9.43 -10.74
N PHE A 24 -2.30 9.11 -10.46
CA PHE A 24 -2.84 7.77 -10.64
C PHE A 24 -2.91 7.37 -12.12
N ASN A 25 -2.23 6.27 -12.45
CA ASN A 25 -2.24 5.70 -13.78
C ASN A 25 -3.07 4.41 -13.81
N VAL A 26 -4.25 4.49 -14.44
CA VAL A 26 -5.23 3.38 -14.56
C VAL A 26 -4.64 2.19 -15.32
N GLU A 27 -3.87 2.40 -16.37
CA GLU A 27 -3.29 1.33 -17.19
C GLU A 27 -2.26 0.52 -16.37
N VAL A 28 -1.36 1.24 -15.69
CA VAL A 28 -0.38 0.62 -14.78
C VAL A 28 -1.10 -0.05 -13.60
N GLY A 29 -2.16 0.56 -13.09
CA GLY A 29 -3.06 -0.02 -12.10
C GLY A 29 -3.59 -1.38 -12.57
N ASN A 30 -4.18 -1.48 -13.76
CA ASN A 30 -4.67 -2.74 -14.31
C ASN A 30 -3.56 -3.80 -14.46
N ASN A 31 -2.35 -3.40 -14.86
CA ASN A 31 -1.20 -4.32 -14.92
C ASN A 31 -0.82 -4.83 -13.53
N PHE A 32 -0.83 -3.95 -12.52
CA PHE A 32 -0.61 -4.34 -11.13
C PHE A 32 -1.68 -5.32 -10.64
N ILE A 33 -2.98 -5.09 -10.94
CA ILE A 33 -4.07 -6.01 -10.56
C ILE A 33 -3.78 -7.44 -11.04
N LYS A 34 -3.40 -7.59 -12.32
CA LYS A 34 -3.07 -8.91 -12.89
C LYS A 34 -1.92 -9.59 -12.14
N LYS A 35 -0.88 -8.83 -11.76
CA LYS A 35 0.28 -9.35 -11.03
C LYS A 35 -0.05 -9.71 -9.59
N ILE A 36 -0.72 -8.81 -8.87
CA ILE A 36 -1.00 -9.00 -7.46
C ILE A 36 -2.00 -10.14 -7.25
N GLN A 37 -2.97 -10.35 -8.14
CA GLN A 37 -3.90 -11.48 -8.10
C GLN A 37 -3.19 -12.84 -8.15
N GLN A 38 -2.02 -12.93 -8.79
CA GLN A 38 -1.18 -14.13 -8.81
C GLN A 38 -0.31 -14.30 -7.55
N LEU A 39 -0.33 -13.32 -6.64
CA LEU A 39 0.42 -13.29 -5.39
C LEU A 39 -0.56 -13.15 -4.21
N PRO A 40 -1.37 -14.19 -3.91
CA PRO A 40 -2.40 -14.15 -2.87
C PRO A 40 -1.83 -13.85 -1.47
N GLU A 41 -0.57 -14.18 -1.23
CA GLU A 41 0.14 -13.99 0.04
C GLU A 41 0.45 -12.52 0.35
N ILE A 42 0.36 -11.63 -0.64
CA ILE A 42 0.57 -10.20 -0.46
C ILE A 42 -0.76 -9.50 -0.18
N HIS A 43 -0.89 -8.95 1.03
CA HIS A 43 -2.09 -8.27 1.51
C HIS A 43 -1.91 -6.76 1.63
N GLU A 44 -0.70 -6.30 1.94
CA GLU A 44 -0.41 -4.90 2.20
C GLU A 44 0.91 -4.52 1.51
N ILE A 45 0.93 -3.41 0.76
CA ILE A 45 2.15 -2.78 0.26
C ILE A 45 2.11 -1.29 0.63
N SER A 46 3.23 -0.70 1.02
CA SER A 46 3.36 0.76 1.22
C SER A 46 4.73 1.23 0.75
N ILE A 47 4.78 2.41 0.14
CA ILE A 47 6.05 3.09 -0.21
C ILE A 47 6.62 3.73 1.05
N VAL A 48 7.91 3.54 1.28
CA VAL A 48 8.63 4.18 2.39
C VAL A 48 9.24 5.50 1.91
N ASP A 49 9.11 6.53 2.75
CA ASP A 49 9.59 7.91 2.53
C ASP A 49 11.10 7.91 2.24
N THR A 50 11.46 7.86 0.96
CA THR A 50 12.85 7.79 0.53
C THR A 50 13.27 9.14 -0.03
N ARG A 51 14.24 9.71 0.67
CA ARG A 51 15.11 10.78 0.18
C ARG A 51 15.72 10.28 -1.13
N ALA A 52 15.29 10.85 -2.25
CA ALA A 52 15.83 10.74 -3.61
C ALA A 52 15.94 9.36 -4.31
N ASP A 53 15.96 8.23 -3.60
CA ASP A 53 16.41 6.95 -4.20
C ASP A 53 15.28 5.93 -4.49
N GLY A 54 14.09 6.10 -3.90
CA GLY A 54 12.83 5.50 -4.39
C GLY A 54 12.64 3.98 -4.27
N ASN A 55 13.38 3.25 -3.43
CA ASN A 55 13.49 1.78 -3.53
C ASN A 55 13.05 0.96 -2.29
N ASP A 56 12.36 1.58 -1.34
CA ASP A 56 12.01 0.95 -0.06
C ASP A 56 10.49 0.75 0.05
N PHE A 57 10.10 -0.44 0.47
CA PHE A 57 8.69 -0.84 0.56
C PHE A 57 8.42 -1.49 1.92
N ILE A 58 7.18 -1.41 2.37
CA ILE A 58 6.66 -2.31 3.40
C ILE A 58 5.78 -3.32 2.69
N VAL A 59 6.05 -4.62 2.86
CA VAL A 59 5.23 -5.71 2.32
C VAL A 59 4.71 -6.57 3.47
N ASN A 60 3.40 -6.59 3.68
CA ASN A 60 2.74 -7.19 4.84
C ASN A 60 3.43 -6.78 6.16
N ARG A 61 3.57 -5.46 6.37
CA ARG A 61 4.15 -4.83 7.58
C ARG A 61 5.65 -5.04 7.79
N GLN A 62 6.31 -5.73 6.88
CA GLN A 62 7.74 -5.91 6.93
C GLN A 62 8.43 -4.92 5.99
N LEU A 63 9.30 -4.08 6.53
CA LEU A 63 10.17 -3.21 5.75
C LEU A 63 11.11 -4.07 4.90
N ILE A 64 11.15 -3.78 3.61
CA ILE A 64 12.01 -4.43 2.63
C ILE A 64 12.68 -3.36 1.75
N PHE A 65 13.83 -3.72 1.22
CA PHE A 65 14.58 -2.86 0.33
C PHE A 65 14.82 -3.55 -1.02
N LEU A 66 14.77 -2.79 -2.12
CA LEU A 66 15.05 -3.28 -3.48
C LEU A 66 16.52 -3.15 -3.89
N ASP A 67 17.32 -2.27 -3.26
CA ASP A 67 18.69 -2.00 -3.69
C ASP A 67 19.57 -3.26 -3.55
N SER A 68 20.23 -3.61 -4.66
CA SER A 68 21.12 -4.75 -4.79
C SER A 68 22.48 -4.56 -4.12
N ASN A 69 22.92 -3.31 -3.92
CA ASN A 69 24.25 -3.01 -3.38
C ASN A 69 24.36 -3.30 -1.88
N GLN A 70 23.22 -3.48 -1.19
CA GLN A 70 23.15 -3.76 0.23
C GLN A 70 22.75 -5.22 0.55
N ILE A 71 22.61 -6.08 -0.47
CA ILE A 71 22.17 -7.49 -0.34
C ILE A 71 23.02 -8.29 0.68
N ASN A 72 24.28 -7.93 0.85
CA ASN A 72 25.22 -8.64 1.72
C ASN A 72 25.33 -8.08 3.15
N GLN A 73 24.52 -7.08 3.52
CA GLN A 73 24.57 -6.55 4.88
C GLN A 73 23.79 -7.44 5.86
N PRO A 74 24.38 -7.82 7.01
CA PRO A 74 23.81 -8.80 7.94
C PRO A 74 22.46 -8.41 8.57
N ASN A 75 22.05 -7.14 8.45
CA ASN A 75 20.77 -6.62 8.96
C ASN A 75 19.81 -6.16 7.85
N TYR A 76 20.09 -6.44 6.58
CA TYR A 76 19.30 -5.93 5.47
C TYR A 76 18.19 -6.89 5.07
N TYR A 77 16.95 -6.46 5.31
CA TYR A 77 15.78 -7.24 4.94
C TYR A 77 15.45 -7.00 3.46
N SER A 78 16.02 -7.80 2.56
CA SER A 78 15.86 -7.64 1.11
C SER A 78 14.53 -8.22 0.59
N TYR A 79 14.11 -7.78 -0.60
CA TYR A 79 12.97 -8.37 -1.30
C TYR A 79 13.13 -9.88 -1.55
N LYS A 80 14.36 -10.37 -1.76
CA LYS A 80 14.62 -11.81 -1.96
C LYS A 80 14.29 -12.62 -0.71
N LYS A 81 14.70 -12.13 0.46
CA LYS A 81 14.35 -12.75 1.74
C LYS A 81 12.84 -12.75 1.94
N ARG A 82 12.18 -11.62 1.67
CA ARG A 82 10.72 -11.53 1.78
C ARG A 82 10.00 -12.52 0.85
N ALA A 83 10.44 -12.60 -0.39
CA ALA A 83 9.89 -13.53 -1.38
C ALA A 83 10.00 -14.97 -0.90
N SER A 84 11.15 -15.37 -0.35
CA SER A 84 11.36 -16.70 0.23
C SER A 84 10.42 -16.98 1.40
N GLU A 85 10.25 -16.05 2.34
CA GLU A 85 9.33 -16.20 3.48
C GLU A 85 7.87 -16.30 3.06
N LEU A 86 7.50 -15.59 1.99
CA LEU A 86 6.18 -15.65 1.37
C LEU A 86 6.01 -16.84 0.42
N LYS A 87 7.07 -17.62 0.19
CA LYS A 87 7.10 -18.75 -0.77
C LYS A 87 6.73 -18.35 -2.20
N ILE A 88 7.14 -17.15 -2.63
CA ILE A 88 6.96 -16.63 -3.99
C ILE A 88 8.31 -16.39 -4.68
N SER A 89 8.32 -16.28 -6.01
CA SER A 89 9.52 -15.89 -6.76
C SER A 89 9.95 -14.46 -6.43
N SER A 90 11.26 -14.26 -6.24
CA SER A 90 11.83 -12.92 -6.04
C SER A 90 11.56 -12.00 -7.22
N ASP A 91 11.57 -12.53 -8.44
CA ASP A 91 11.36 -11.74 -9.66
C ASP A 91 9.89 -11.33 -9.77
N SER A 92 8.97 -12.22 -9.39
CA SER A 92 7.54 -11.89 -9.33
C SER A 92 7.27 -10.78 -8.31
N LEU A 93 7.87 -10.87 -7.12
CA LEU A 93 7.75 -9.83 -6.10
C LEU A 93 8.34 -8.50 -6.60
N GLN A 94 9.56 -8.50 -7.12
CA GLN A 94 10.22 -7.30 -7.61
C GLN A 94 9.43 -6.63 -8.74
N ASN A 95 8.98 -7.41 -9.72
CA ASN A 95 8.16 -6.91 -10.82
C ASN A 95 6.82 -6.33 -10.33
N CYS A 96 6.21 -6.96 -9.32
CA CYS A 96 5.00 -6.45 -8.67
C CYS A 96 5.25 -5.09 -8.00
N LEU A 97 6.32 -4.96 -7.21
CA LEU A 97 6.68 -3.73 -6.50
C LEU A 97 7.06 -2.59 -7.45
N ASN A 98 7.81 -2.90 -8.52
CA ASN A 98 8.15 -1.93 -9.57
C ASN A 98 6.90 -1.43 -10.30
N THR A 99 5.92 -2.31 -10.52
CA THR A 99 4.63 -1.91 -11.11
C THR A 99 3.85 -1.06 -10.13
N PHE A 100 3.78 -1.46 -8.85
CA PHE A 100 3.12 -0.71 -7.77
C PHE A 100 3.63 0.72 -7.65
N TYR A 101 4.95 0.90 -7.63
CA TYR A 101 5.59 2.21 -7.55
C TYR A 101 5.13 3.17 -8.67
N LYS A 102 4.87 2.62 -9.86
CA LYS A 102 4.45 3.37 -11.06
C LYS A 102 2.95 3.66 -11.13
N ILE A 103 2.12 3.04 -10.28
CA ILE A 103 0.66 3.28 -10.28
C ILE A 103 0.34 4.73 -9.88
N GLY A 104 1.20 5.37 -9.07
CA GLY A 104 0.94 6.71 -8.54
C GLY A 104 0.09 6.70 -7.26
N VAL A 105 0.27 5.69 -6.41
CA VAL A 105 -0.40 5.57 -5.10
C VAL A 105 0.62 5.34 -3.99
N ASN A 106 0.20 5.48 -2.73
CA ASN A 106 1.11 5.34 -1.58
C ASN A 106 1.01 3.98 -0.91
N GLU A 107 -0.18 3.42 -0.88
CA GLU A 107 -0.48 2.19 -0.17
C GLU A 107 -1.36 1.29 -1.05
N PHE A 108 -1.29 -0.01 -0.78
CA PHE A 108 -2.18 -1.03 -1.29
C PHE A 108 -2.64 -1.90 -0.13
N ASN A 109 -3.94 -2.22 -0.13
CA ASN A 109 -4.55 -3.17 0.79
C ASN A 109 -5.52 -4.07 0.03
N ARG A 110 -5.41 -5.38 0.24
CA ARG A 110 -6.37 -6.37 -0.22
C ARG A 110 -7.28 -6.78 0.93
N ASN A 111 -8.58 -6.68 0.69
CA ASN A 111 -9.58 -7.42 1.47
C ASN A 111 -10.27 -8.47 0.58
N GLU A 112 -11.19 -9.24 1.15
CA GLU A 112 -11.84 -10.37 0.46
C GLU A 112 -12.66 -9.94 -0.78
N LYS A 113 -13.08 -8.68 -0.86
CA LYS A 113 -14.01 -8.19 -1.89
C LYS A 113 -13.40 -7.15 -2.83
N HIS A 114 -12.38 -6.43 -2.37
CA HIS A 114 -11.89 -5.22 -3.02
C HIS A 114 -10.39 -5.04 -2.83
N LEU A 115 -9.79 -4.33 -3.78
CA LEU A 115 -8.40 -3.91 -3.76
C LEU A 115 -8.37 -2.39 -3.55
N ILE A 116 -7.85 -1.95 -2.42
CA ILE A 116 -7.91 -0.56 -1.95
C ILE A 116 -6.52 0.07 -2.09
N PHE A 117 -6.48 1.28 -2.63
CA PHE A 117 -5.26 2.01 -2.96
C PHE A 117 -5.30 3.43 -2.38
N PRO A 118 -4.93 3.60 -1.10
CA PRO A 118 -4.81 4.93 -0.50
C PRO A 118 -3.71 5.77 -1.19
N VAL A 119 -4.05 7.03 -1.46
CA VAL A 119 -3.15 8.03 -2.05
C VAL A 119 -2.91 9.13 -1.03
N ILE A 120 -3.96 9.84 -0.63
CA ILE A 120 -3.83 10.86 0.40
C ILE A 120 -4.14 10.20 1.74
N ASN A 121 -3.22 10.25 2.70
CA ASN A 121 -3.41 9.74 4.05
C ASN A 121 -3.14 10.86 5.07
N LYS A 122 -4.04 11.86 5.14
CA LYS A 122 -4.00 12.92 6.15
C LYS A 122 -5.00 12.62 7.27
N LEU A 123 -4.74 13.15 8.47
CA LEU A 123 -5.46 12.88 9.72
C LEU A 123 -6.98 12.72 9.54
N ASN A 124 -7.61 13.61 8.75
CA ASN A 124 -9.05 13.64 8.52
C ASN A 124 -9.45 13.54 7.03
N SER A 125 -8.51 13.22 6.14
CA SER A 125 -8.79 13.13 4.70
C SER A 125 -7.98 11.99 4.09
N VAL A 126 -8.53 10.78 4.19
CA VAL A 126 -8.01 9.66 3.41
C VAL A 126 -8.78 9.59 2.10
N LYS A 127 -8.06 9.64 0.98
CA LYS A 127 -8.62 9.51 -0.37
C LYS A 127 -7.77 8.55 -1.17
N GLY A 128 -8.39 7.88 -2.12
CA GLY A 128 -7.67 6.97 -3.00
C GLY A 128 -8.59 6.31 -3.99
N TYR A 129 -8.13 5.16 -4.47
CA TYR A 129 -8.81 4.38 -5.48
C TYR A 129 -9.18 3.01 -4.94
N ILE A 130 -10.27 2.47 -5.44
CA ILE A 130 -10.65 1.08 -5.19
C ILE A 130 -10.89 0.39 -6.52
N TYR A 131 -10.36 -0.82 -6.63
CA TYR A 131 -10.66 -1.74 -7.71
C TYR A 131 -11.59 -2.83 -7.20
N SER A 132 -12.67 -3.06 -7.93
CA SER A 132 -13.67 -4.07 -7.62
C SER A 132 -14.25 -4.65 -8.90
N GLU A 133 -14.26 -5.98 -9.00
CA GLU A 133 -14.95 -6.71 -10.08
C GLU A 133 -16.46 -6.84 -9.82
N ASN A 134 -16.95 -6.35 -8.66
CA ASN A 134 -18.38 -6.33 -8.38
C ASN A 134 -19.10 -5.30 -9.29
N GLU A 135 -19.82 -5.82 -10.28
CA GLU A 135 -20.59 -5.03 -11.25
C GLU A 135 -21.76 -4.23 -10.65
N THR A 136 -22.14 -4.53 -9.40
CA THR A 136 -23.28 -3.86 -8.73
C THR A 136 -22.91 -2.55 -8.02
N LEU A 137 -21.63 -2.21 -7.90
CA LEU A 137 -21.20 -1.00 -7.20
C LEU A 137 -21.59 0.29 -7.93
N GLN A 138 -22.14 1.24 -7.17
CA GLN A 138 -22.58 2.55 -7.64
C GLN A 138 -21.91 3.70 -6.90
N LEU A 139 -22.01 4.90 -7.47
CA LEU A 139 -21.56 6.12 -6.81
C LEU A 139 -22.43 6.39 -5.57
N GLY A 140 -21.80 6.82 -4.48
CA GLY A 140 -22.46 7.01 -3.19
C GLY A 140 -22.48 5.75 -2.32
N ASP A 141 -22.16 4.57 -2.88
CA ASP A 141 -22.03 3.36 -2.07
C ASP A 141 -20.96 3.53 -1.00
N THR A 142 -21.22 2.94 0.17
CA THR A 142 -20.29 2.93 1.30
C THR A 142 -19.75 1.52 1.52
N LEU A 143 -18.43 1.36 1.47
CA LEU A 143 -17.75 0.09 1.67
C LEU A 143 -17.06 0.07 3.02
N GLN A 144 -17.15 -1.06 3.74
CA GLN A 144 -16.44 -1.24 4.99
C GLN A 144 -14.97 -1.58 4.72
N ALA A 145 -14.07 -0.93 5.45
CA ALA A 145 -12.65 -1.21 5.39
C ALA A 145 -11.97 -1.02 6.76
N ASN A 146 -10.84 -1.70 6.95
CA ASN A 146 -10.10 -1.71 8.21
C ASN A 146 -8.81 -0.91 8.08
N SER A 147 -8.38 -0.27 9.17
CA SER A 147 -7.10 0.46 9.18
C SER A 147 -5.92 -0.48 9.06
N MET A 148 -4.99 -0.14 8.15
CA MET A 148 -3.71 -0.84 8.00
C MET A 148 -2.93 -0.84 9.32
N ARG A 149 -3.00 0.28 10.08
CA ARG A 149 -2.31 0.43 11.37
C ARG A 149 -3.05 -0.25 12.53
N ASN A 150 -4.38 -0.35 12.47
CA ASN A 150 -5.19 -0.93 13.53
C ASN A 150 -6.42 -1.66 12.95
N LYS A 151 -6.33 -2.99 12.84
CA LYS A 151 -7.41 -3.82 12.26
C LYS A 151 -8.74 -3.76 13.03
N SER A 152 -8.73 -3.34 14.30
CA SER A 152 -9.95 -3.13 15.10
C SER A 152 -10.67 -1.83 14.77
N TYR A 153 -10.04 -0.94 14.00
CA TYR A 153 -10.62 0.32 13.58
C TYR A 153 -11.28 0.18 12.21
N ASN A 154 -12.62 0.14 12.22
CA ASN A 154 -13.44 0.09 11.02
C ASN A 154 -13.77 1.50 10.54
N TYR A 155 -13.76 1.71 9.23
CA TYR A 155 -14.19 2.95 8.60
C TYR A 155 -14.95 2.67 7.32
N GLN A 156 -15.63 3.71 6.83
CA GLN A 156 -16.39 3.65 5.59
C GLN A 156 -15.61 4.34 4.47
N LEU A 157 -15.61 3.71 3.30
CA LEU A 157 -15.15 4.28 2.04
C LEU A 157 -16.36 4.66 1.22
N VAL A 158 -16.55 5.95 0.93
CA VAL A 158 -17.65 6.44 0.12
C VAL A 158 -17.17 6.59 -1.31
N LEU A 159 -17.79 5.90 -2.27
CA LEU A 159 -17.44 5.97 -3.69
C LEU A 159 -17.91 7.31 -4.28
N THR A 160 -17.00 8.10 -4.83
CA THR A 160 -17.33 9.45 -5.32
C THR A 160 -17.31 9.58 -6.82
N ARG A 161 -16.48 8.79 -7.50
CA ARG A 161 -16.31 8.89 -8.94
C ARG A 161 -15.94 7.54 -9.53
N LYS A 162 -16.50 7.21 -10.68
CA LYS A 162 -16.10 6.04 -11.48
C LYS A 162 -15.04 6.49 -12.49
N ILE A 163 -13.87 5.86 -12.43
CA ILE A 163 -12.72 6.19 -13.28
C ILE A 163 -12.70 5.32 -14.53
N ASN A 164 -13.04 4.04 -14.36
CA ASN A 164 -13.35 3.14 -15.46
C ASN A 164 -14.30 2.04 -14.96
N THR A 165 -14.48 0.96 -15.73
CA THR A 165 -15.35 -0.18 -15.40
C THR A 165 -15.25 -0.63 -13.93
N ASN A 166 -14.04 -0.88 -13.43
CA ASN A 166 -13.82 -1.51 -12.11
C ASN A 166 -13.15 -0.57 -11.11
N TRP A 167 -12.72 0.62 -11.53
CA TRP A 167 -12.00 1.58 -10.70
C TRP A 167 -12.91 2.73 -10.24
N PHE A 168 -12.87 3.01 -8.94
CA PHE A 168 -13.59 4.13 -8.33
C PHE A 168 -12.66 4.95 -7.44
N GLU A 169 -12.85 6.26 -7.41
CA GLU A 169 -12.32 7.12 -6.35
C GLU A 169 -13.18 6.98 -5.09
N TYR A 170 -12.54 7.12 -3.93
CA TYR A 170 -13.22 7.17 -2.65
C TYR A 170 -12.67 8.26 -1.73
N TYR A 171 -13.46 8.64 -0.73
CA TYR A 171 -12.95 9.22 0.51
C TYR A 171 -13.35 8.37 1.72
N LYS A 172 -12.52 8.41 2.76
CA LYS A 172 -12.81 7.77 4.03
C LYS A 172 -13.66 8.70 4.89
N THR A 173 -14.71 8.15 5.49
CA THR A 173 -15.42 8.75 6.61
C THR A 173 -15.26 7.89 7.87
N LEU A 174 -15.29 8.55 9.03
CA LEU A 174 -15.44 7.84 10.30
C LEU A 174 -16.89 7.39 10.42
N LYS A 175 -17.08 6.21 11.03
CA LYS A 175 -18.41 5.70 11.37
C LYS A 175 -18.88 6.34 12.68
#